data_AF-A0A1L5P7E5-F1
#
_entry.id   AF-A0A1L5P7E5-F1
#
_cell.length_a   1.000
_cell.length_b   1.000
_cell.length_c   1.000
_cell.angle_alpha   90.00
_cell.angle_beta   90.00
_cell.angle_gamma   90.00
#
_symmetry.space_group_name_H-M   'P 1'
#
loop_
_entity.id
_entity.type
_entity.pdbx_description
1 polymer ?
#
loop_
_entity_poly.entity_id
_entity_poly.type
_entity_poly.pdbx_seq_one_letter_code
_entity_poly.pdbx_strand_id
1 'polypeptide(L)'
;MLTSGAIKVPVTTPNSKDDPADVKTEHITLPPSEMWAALDNRSAPMQPEPKPADAGPDKAQIIHAFINPSARSRTIPLVYPFTLNGEDVREVTVRRLTLGEVQDLLARTSGAALTAMDIYAEMTGLTAEILRGLDDEDGTAVTDAAYDFFPPRLRPDSASSEN
;
A
#
# COMPACT_ATOMS: atom_id res chain seq x y z
N MET A 1 -12.05 51.75 44.60
CA MET A 1 -12.08 52.06 43.16
C MET A 1 -10.64 52.07 42.67
N LEU A 2 -10.23 51.08 41.88
CA LEU A 2 -8.96 51.09 41.16
C LEU A 2 -9.23 50.81 39.69
N THR A 3 -8.79 51.74 38.87
CA THR A 3 -8.99 51.88 37.44
C THR A 3 -8.26 50.76 36.68
N SER A 4 -8.99 49.98 35.88
CA SER A 4 -8.40 48.98 34.95
C SER A 4 -7.61 49.70 33.85
N GLY A 5 -6.31 49.92 34.09
CA GLY A 5 -5.38 50.45 33.09
C GLY A 5 -5.11 49.41 32.01
N ALA A 6 -5.22 49.81 30.74
CA ALA A 6 -4.99 48.94 29.59
C ALA A 6 -3.57 48.37 29.59
N ILE A 7 -3.45 47.05 29.74
CA ILE A 7 -2.16 46.34 29.76
C ILE A 7 -1.64 46.29 28.33
N LYS A 8 -0.52 46.97 28.07
CA LYS A 8 0.17 46.94 26.76
C LYS A 8 1.34 45.96 26.85
N VAL A 9 1.35 44.96 25.98
CA VAL A 9 2.43 43.98 25.91
C VAL A 9 3.23 44.17 24.62
N PRO A 10 4.58 44.20 24.67
CA PRO A 10 5.40 44.25 23.48
C PRO A 10 5.37 42.87 22.80
N VAL A 11 5.01 42.85 21.52
CA VAL A 11 5.12 41.67 20.67
C VAL A 11 6.20 41.95 19.64
N THR A 12 7.28 41.17 19.70
CA THR A 12 8.44 41.27 18.82
C THR A 12 8.27 40.26 17.69
N THR A 13 8.18 40.74 16.44
CA THR A 13 8.07 39.86 15.27
C THR A 13 9.28 40.09 14.35
N PRO A 14 9.99 39.03 13.89
CA PRO A 14 11.10 39.19 12.96
C PRO A 14 10.59 39.78 11.66
N ASN A 15 11.19 40.90 11.25
CA ASN A 15 10.71 41.73 10.16
C ASN A 15 11.42 41.43 8.82
N SER A 16 12.50 40.64 8.87
CA SER A 16 13.20 40.17 7.68
C SER A 16 13.56 38.69 7.79
N LYS A 17 13.58 37.98 6.65
CA LYS A 17 13.82 36.52 6.61
C LYS A 17 15.32 36.17 6.67
N ASP A 18 16.19 37.10 6.32
CA ASP A 18 17.62 36.86 6.14
C ASP A 18 18.50 37.44 7.27
N ASP A 19 17.97 38.40 8.05
CA ASP A 19 18.67 38.95 9.22
C ASP A 19 17.85 38.69 10.49
N PRO A 20 18.31 37.81 11.39
CA PRO A 20 17.58 37.44 12.59
C PRO A 20 17.59 38.53 13.69
N ALA A 21 18.35 39.63 13.52
CA ALA A 21 18.40 40.74 14.46
C ALA A 21 17.45 41.89 14.09
N ASP A 22 16.92 41.92 12.85
CA ASP A 22 15.88 42.87 12.43
C ASP A 22 14.50 42.43 12.95
N VAL A 23 14.14 42.91 14.15
CA VAL A 23 12.87 42.58 14.81
C VAL A 23 12.06 43.85 15.05
N LYS A 24 10.81 43.87 14.59
CA LYS A 24 9.89 44.99 14.81
C LYS A 24 9.04 44.71 16.05
N THR A 25 9.07 45.62 17.02
CA THR A 25 8.29 45.52 18.26
C THR A 25 7.03 46.37 18.17
N GLU A 26 5.86 45.74 18.12
CA GLU A 26 4.57 46.42 18.14
C GLU A 26 3.88 46.17 19.48
N HIS A 27 3.27 47.21 20.06
CA HIS A 27 2.60 47.12 21.34
C HIS A 27 1.11 46.90 21.13
N ILE A 28 0.64 45.70 21.46
CA ILE A 28 -0.77 45.35 21.35
C ILE A 28 -1.43 45.62 22.72
N THR A 29 -2.60 46.25 22.67
CA THR A 29 -3.37 46.56 23.86
C THR A 29 -4.27 45.37 24.16
N LEU A 30 -4.08 44.74 25.31
CA LEU A 30 -4.90 43.60 25.69
C LEU A 30 -6.34 44.06 26.00
N PRO A 31 -7.36 43.28 25.60
CA PRO A 31 -8.72 43.59 25.94
C PRO A 31 -8.91 43.55 27.47
N PRO A 32 -9.82 44.37 28.02
CA PRO A 32 -10.16 44.39 29.45
C PRO A 32 -10.31 42.98 30.04
N SER A 33 -9.72 42.75 31.22
CA SER A 33 -9.69 41.44 31.88
C SER A 33 -11.09 40.88 32.21
N GLU A 34 -12.11 41.73 32.30
CA GLU A 34 -13.52 41.29 32.44
C GLU A 34 -14.00 40.44 31.25
N MET A 35 -13.50 40.68 30.03
CA MET A 35 -13.88 39.87 28.85
C MET A 35 -13.15 38.52 28.78
N TRP A 36 -12.17 38.28 29.67
CA TRP A 36 -11.40 37.03 29.66
C TRP A 36 -12.14 35.90 30.38
N ALA A 37 -13.00 36.24 31.35
CA ALA A 37 -13.82 35.27 32.06
C ALA A 37 -14.83 34.58 31.13
N ALA A 38 -15.30 35.26 30.08
CA ALA A 38 -16.20 34.71 29.06
C ALA A 38 -15.49 33.79 28.04
N LEU A 39 -14.15 33.75 28.06
CA LEU A 39 -13.33 32.90 27.19
C LEU A 39 -12.84 31.64 27.92
N ASP A 40 -13.28 31.39 29.16
CA ASP A 40 -12.94 30.19 29.91
C ASP A 40 -13.71 28.98 29.36
N ASN A 41 -13.09 28.26 28.44
CA ASN A 41 -13.64 27.08 27.78
C ASN A 41 -13.69 25.82 28.67
N ARG A 42 -13.47 25.92 29.99
CA ARG A 42 -13.40 24.74 30.88
C ARG A 42 -14.77 24.20 31.28
N SER A 43 -15.85 24.96 31.07
CA SER A 43 -17.20 24.61 31.53
C SER A 43 -18.26 24.67 30.43
N ALA A 44 -17.88 24.84 29.17
CA ALA A 44 -18.80 24.56 28.08
C ALA A 44 -19.19 23.07 28.19
N PRO A 45 -20.49 22.70 28.17
CA PRO A 45 -20.84 21.33 27.85
C PRO A 45 -20.10 21.03 26.55
N MET A 46 -19.36 19.93 26.54
CA MET A 46 -18.69 19.41 25.36
C MET A 46 -19.81 19.15 24.36
N GLN A 47 -20.23 20.20 23.65
CA GLN A 47 -21.02 20.09 22.45
C GLN A 47 -20.16 19.16 21.63
N PRO A 48 -20.62 17.93 21.36
CA PRO A 48 -19.79 17.00 20.63
C PRO A 48 -19.33 17.80 19.43
N GLU A 49 -18.02 17.97 19.30
CA GLU A 49 -17.44 18.37 18.03
C GLU A 49 -18.23 17.57 17.00
N PRO A 50 -18.68 18.16 15.87
CA PRO A 50 -19.10 17.33 14.77
C PRO A 50 -17.92 16.40 14.56
N LYS A 51 -18.02 15.16 15.08
CA LYS A 51 -16.99 14.14 14.98
C LYS A 51 -16.65 14.25 13.52
N PRO A 52 -15.41 14.63 13.13
CA PRO A 52 -15.07 14.79 11.72
C PRO A 52 -15.65 13.54 11.11
N ALA A 53 -16.70 13.74 10.29
CA ALA A 53 -17.65 12.67 10.00
C ALA A 53 -16.75 11.51 9.70
N ASP A 54 -16.80 10.50 10.56
CA ASP A 54 -15.97 9.32 10.39
C ASP A 54 -16.42 8.92 9.00
N ALA A 55 -15.60 9.26 8.00
CA ALA A 55 -15.73 8.79 6.65
C ALA A 55 -15.32 7.35 6.87
N GLY A 56 -16.23 6.62 7.51
CA GLY A 56 -15.94 5.37 8.18
C GLY A 56 -15.42 4.52 7.08
N PRO A 57 -14.18 4.03 7.24
CA PRO A 57 -13.23 3.78 6.17
C PRO A 57 -14.03 3.31 4.98
N ASP A 58 -14.25 4.23 4.02
CA ASP A 58 -15.21 4.06 2.93
C ASP A 58 -15.01 2.64 2.45
N LYS A 59 -15.94 1.73 2.81
CA LYS A 59 -15.65 0.29 2.93
C LYS A 59 -14.93 -0.09 1.66
N ALA A 60 -13.62 -0.34 1.76
CA ALA A 60 -12.78 -0.39 0.58
C ALA A 60 -13.50 -1.30 -0.41
N GLN A 61 -13.87 -0.77 -1.58
CA GLN A 61 -14.64 -1.55 -2.53
C GLN A 61 -13.70 -2.63 -3.05
N ILE A 62 -13.83 -3.83 -2.48
CA ILE A 62 -13.03 -4.98 -2.88
C ILE A 62 -13.66 -5.54 -4.14
N ILE A 63 -12.83 -5.86 -5.13
CA ILE A 63 -13.28 -6.62 -6.30
C ILE A 63 -13.72 -8.00 -5.80
N HIS A 64 -15.03 -8.22 -5.70
CA HIS A 64 -15.59 -9.49 -5.25
C HIS A 64 -15.45 -10.60 -6.29
N ALA A 65 -15.55 -10.26 -7.59
CA ALA A 65 -15.40 -11.19 -8.70
C ALA A 65 -15.08 -10.45 -10.01
N PHE A 66 -14.40 -11.16 -10.93
CA PHE A 66 -14.22 -10.69 -12.29
C PHE A 66 -15.39 -11.16 -13.16
N ILE A 67 -15.82 -10.33 -14.12
CA ILE A 67 -16.93 -10.64 -15.04
C ILE A 67 -16.60 -11.87 -15.92
N ASN A 68 -15.31 -12.08 -16.24
CA ASN A 68 -14.83 -13.26 -16.94
C ASN A 68 -13.62 -13.88 -16.19
N PRO A 69 -13.86 -14.74 -15.18
CA PRO A 69 -12.79 -15.31 -14.37
C PRO A 69 -11.92 -16.30 -15.16
N SER A 70 -12.51 -17.05 -16.10
CA SER A 70 -11.81 -18.06 -16.90
C SER A 70 -10.75 -17.45 -17.81
N ALA A 71 -10.92 -16.21 -18.25
CA ALA A 71 -9.88 -15.50 -19.03
C ALA A 71 -8.60 -15.20 -18.24
N ARG A 72 -8.61 -15.39 -16.91
CA ARG A 72 -7.46 -15.18 -16.02
C ARG A 72 -6.78 -16.49 -15.64
N SER A 73 -7.13 -17.61 -16.25
CA SER A 73 -6.54 -18.91 -15.97
C SER A 73 -6.44 -19.77 -17.23
N ARG A 74 -5.42 -20.61 -17.30
CA ARG A 74 -5.24 -21.61 -18.35
C ARG A 74 -4.84 -22.93 -17.72
N THR A 75 -5.50 -24.00 -18.12
CA THR A 75 -5.17 -25.36 -17.70
C THR A 75 -4.34 -26.03 -18.79
N ILE A 76 -3.21 -26.61 -18.39
CA ILE A 76 -2.27 -27.31 -19.25
C ILE A 76 -2.31 -28.80 -18.84
N PRO A 77 -2.77 -29.71 -19.73
CA PRO A 77 -2.66 -31.14 -19.47
C PRO A 77 -1.18 -31.56 -19.54
N LEU A 78 -0.74 -32.36 -18.58
CA LEU A 78 0.61 -32.88 -18.51
C LEU A 78 0.74 -34.10 -19.41
N VAL A 79 1.82 -34.14 -20.19
CA VAL A 79 2.21 -35.30 -20.99
C VAL A 79 2.80 -36.39 -20.10
N TYR A 80 3.53 -35.98 -19.06
CA TYR A 80 4.15 -36.83 -18.05
C TYR A 80 3.52 -36.56 -16.67
N PRO A 81 2.32 -37.10 -16.41
CA PRO A 81 1.65 -36.94 -15.11
C PRO A 81 2.51 -37.55 -13.99
N PHE A 82 2.42 -36.96 -12.81
CA PHE A 82 3.20 -37.37 -11.64
C PHE A 82 2.33 -37.47 -10.39
N THR A 83 2.82 -38.20 -9.39
CA THR A 83 2.14 -38.31 -8.10
C THR A 83 2.68 -37.27 -7.13
N LEU A 84 1.79 -36.48 -6.53
CA LEU A 84 2.10 -35.51 -5.48
C LEU A 84 1.25 -35.83 -4.25
N ASN A 85 1.87 -36.09 -3.11
CA ASN A 85 1.17 -36.43 -1.86
C ASN A 85 0.17 -37.60 -1.98
N GLY A 86 0.43 -38.55 -2.89
CA GLY A 86 -0.45 -39.69 -3.15
C GLY A 86 -1.61 -39.42 -4.12
N GLU A 87 -1.70 -38.19 -4.66
CA GLU A 87 -2.68 -37.82 -5.68
C GLU A 87 -2.01 -37.73 -7.06
N ASP A 88 -2.72 -38.16 -8.09
CA ASP A 88 -2.24 -38.15 -9.48
C ASP A 88 -2.49 -36.77 -10.10
N VAL A 89 -1.41 -36.03 -10.38
CA VAL A 89 -1.46 -34.72 -11.01
C VAL A 89 -1.33 -34.91 -12.51
N ARG A 90 -2.42 -34.64 -13.22
CA ARG A 90 -2.51 -34.78 -14.69
C ARG A 90 -2.56 -33.47 -15.45
N GLU A 91 -2.80 -32.37 -14.74
CA GLU A 91 -2.92 -31.06 -15.33
C GLU A 91 -2.47 -30.01 -14.33
N VAL A 92 -1.93 -28.91 -14.84
CA VAL A 92 -1.52 -27.75 -14.06
C VAL A 92 -2.33 -26.56 -14.51
N THR A 93 -2.97 -25.88 -13.56
CA THR A 93 -3.70 -24.64 -13.84
C THR A 93 -2.83 -23.45 -13.49
N VAL A 94 -2.52 -22.64 -14.48
CA VAL A 94 -1.82 -21.37 -14.34
C VAL A 94 -2.85 -20.26 -14.24
N ARG A 95 -2.77 -19.41 -13.22
CA ARG A 95 -3.66 -18.26 -13.04
C ARG A 95 -2.89 -16.95 -13.01
N ARG A 96 -3.55 -15.88 -13.48
CA ARG A 96 -3.03 -14.52 -13.38
C ARG A 96 -3.19 -14.00 -11.96
N LEU A 97 -2.10 -13.48 -11.40
CA LEU A 97 -2.12 -12.81 -10.09
C LEU A 97 -2.84 -11.45 -10.18
N THR A 98 -3.54 -11.08 -9.12
CA THR A 98 -4.04 -9.71 -8.93
C THR A 98 -2.92 -8.79 -8.42
N LEU A 99 -3.14 -7.47 -8.50
CA LEU A 99 -2.17 -6.51 -7.97
C LEU A 99 -1.94 -6.71 -6.47
N GLY A 100 -2.99 -7.04 -5.71
CA GLY A 100 -2.87 -7.31 -4.27
C GLY A 100 -2.03 -8.55 -3.98
N GLU A 101 -2.24 -9.64 -4.72
CA GLU A 101 -1.43 -10.86 -4.57
C GLU A 101 0.03 -10.65 -4.95
N VAL A 102 0.30 -9.84 -5.99
CA VAL A 102 1.66 -9.45 -6.35
C VAL A 102 2.32 -8.66 -5.22
N GLN A 103 1.61 -7.72 -4.61
CA GLN A 103 2.12 -6.94 -3.48
C GLN A 103 2.37 -7.81 -2.25
N ASP A 104 1.47 -8.75 -1.96
CA ASP A 104 1.62 -9.69 -0.84
C ASP A 104 2.84 -10.61 -1.06
N LEU A 105 2.99 -11.16 -2.27
CA LEU A 105 4.16 -11.93 -2.66
C LEU A 105 5.45 -11.13 -2.43
N LEU A 106 5.49 -9.88 -2.91
CA LEU A 106 6.65 -9.00 -2.76
C LEU A 106 6.95 -8.65 -1.28
N ALA A 107 5.91 -8.50 -0.45
CA ALA A 107 6.05 -8.25 0.97
C ALA A 107 6.60 -9.48 1.72
N ARG A 108 6.14 -10.69 1.38
CA ARG A 108 6.61 -11.95 1.99
C ARG A 108 8.10 -12.19 1.73
N THR A 109 8.61 -11.75 0.58
CA THR A 109 10.02 -11.96 0.21
C THR A 109 11.00 -11.08 1.00
N SER A 110 10.54 -10.06 1.75
CA SER A 110 11.33 -9.31 2.77
C SER A 110 12.77 -8.95 2.36
N GLY A 111 12.98 -8.50 1.12
CA GLY A 111 14.29 -8.08 0.62
C GLY A 111 15.15 -9.17 -0.02
N ALA A 112 14.71 -10.44 -0.05
CA ALA A 112 15.29 -11.43 -0.95
C ALA A 112 14.89 -11.12 -2.41
N ALA A 113 15.72 -11.54 -3.36
CA ALA A 113 15.42 -11.36 -4.77
C ALA A 113 14.29 -12.31 -5.17
N LEU A 114 13.12 -11.77 -5.52
CA LEU A 114 12.03 -12.54 -6.10
C LEU A 114 12.47 -13.08 -7.46
N THR A 115 12.46 -14.40 -7.64
CA THR A 115 12.82 -15.01 -8.92
C THR A 115 11.57 -15.27 -9.77
N ALA A 116 11.75 -15.46 -11.08
CA ALA A 116 10.64 -15.83 -11.96
C ALA A 116 9.97 -17.15 -11.52
N MET A 117 10.74 -18.10 -10.99
CA MET A 117 10.22 -19.37 -10.47
C MET A 117 9.33 -19.19 -9.24
N ASP A 118 9.61 -18.22 -8.37
CA ASP A 118 8.74 -17.92 -7.22
C ASP A 118 7.38 -17.39 -7.68
N ILE A 119 7.37 -16.61 -8.76
CA ILE A 119 6.13 -16.09 -9.35
C ILE A 119 5.36 -17.21 -10.04
N TYR A 120 6.03 -18.09 -10.78
CA TYR A 120 5.39 -19.28 -11.40
C TYR A 120 4.80 -20.21 -10.35
N ALA A 121 5.48 -20.38 -9.22
CA ALA A 121 4.97 -21.14 -8.07
C ALA A 121 3.65 -20.54 -7.55
N GLU A 122 3.60 -19.21 -7.34
CA GLU A 122 2.39 -18.53 -6.89
C GLU A 122 1.23 -18.63 -7.91
N MET A 123 1.55 -18.63 -9.21
CA MET A 123 0.59 -18.70 -10.30
C MET A 123 -0.01 -20.10 -10.50
N THR A 124 0.76 -21.15 -10.21
CA THR A 124 0.34 -22.54 -10.35
C THR A 124 -0.17 -23.16 -9.05
N GLY A 125 0.19 -22.57 -7.90
CA GLY A 125 -0.02 -23.17 -6.59
C GLY A 125 0.94 -24.32 -6.28
N LEU A 126 1.89 -24.62 -7.17
CA LEU A 126 2.94 -25.62 -6.96
C LEU A 126 4.18 -24.96 -6.38
N THR A 127 5.01 -25.70 -5.64
CA THR A 127 6.29 -25.16 -5.16
C THR A 127 7.29 -25.04 -6.32
N ALA A 128 8.25 -24.13 -6.20
CA ALA A 128 9.32 -23.98 -7.19
C ALA A 128 10.14 -25.29 -7.37
N GLU A 129 10.24 -26.12 -6.32
CA GLU A 129 10.89 -27.43 -6.40
C GLU A 129 10.11 -28.43 -7.25
N ILE A 130 8.77 -28.45 -7.12
CA ILE A 130 7.91 -29.31 -7.95
C ILE A 130 7.99 -28.86 -9.41
N LEU A 131 7.92 -27.55 -9.67
CA LEU A 131 8.02 -27.01 -11.03
C LEU A 131 9.37 -27.35 -11.71
N ARG A 132 10.48 -27.37 -10.95
CA ARG A 132 11.79 -27.80 -11.46
C ARG A 132 11.91 -29.31 -11.67
N GLY A 133 11.02 -30.09 -11.05
CA GLY A 133 10.96 -31.54 -11.19
C GLY A 133 10.03 -32.03 -12.30
N LEU A 134 9.29 -31.13 -12.97
CA LEU A 134 8.51 -31.47 -14.15
C LEU A 134 9.43 -31.96 -15.28
N ASP A 135 8.87 -32.80 -16.16
CA ASP A 135 9.54 -33.12 -17.42
C ASP A 135 9.80 -31.83 -18.23
N ASP A 136 10.85 -31.82 -19.04
CA ASP A 136 11.28 -30.62 -19.79
C ASP A 136 10.16 -30.06 -20.70
N GLU A 137 9.39 -30.95 -21.34
CA GLU A 137 8.29 -30.55 -22.21
C GLU A 137 7.15 -29.90 -21.42
N ASP A 138 6.76 -30.53 -20.32
CA ASP A 138 5.70 -30.04 -19.44
C ASP A 138 6.12 -28.76 -18.70
N GLY A 139 7.36 -28.70 -18.23
CA GLY A 139 7.95 -27.54 -17.58
C GLY A 139 7.99 -26.33 -18.52
N THR A 140 8.39 -26.54 -19.78
CA THR A 140 8.35 -25.49 -20.81
C THR A 140 6.93 -25.03 -21.09
N ALA A 141 5.97 -25.95 -21.25
CA ALA A 141 4.58 -25.60 -21.52
C ALA A 141 3.92 -24.80 -20.37
N VAL A 142 4.19 -25.19 -19.11
CA VAL A 142 3.67 -24.51 -17.92
C VAL A 142 4.30 -23.12 -17.77
N THR A 143 5.61 -23.01 -17.94
CA THR A 143 6.32 -21.72 -17.77
C THR A 143 6.03 -20.73 -18.90
N ASP A 144 5.85 -21.17 -20.15
CA ASP A 144 5.39 -20.32 -21.26
C ASP A 144 3.99 -19.76 -20.99
N ALA A 145 3.05 -20.63 -20.57
CA ALA A 145 1.71 -20.22 -20.19
C ALA A 145 1.71 -19.25 -19.00
N ALA A 146 2.63 -19.43 -18.05
CA ALA A 146 2.80 -18.50 -16.93
C ALA A 146 3.44 -17.17 -17.34
N TYR A 147 4.37 -17.17 -18.30
CA TYR A 147 4.98 -15.96 -18.83
C TYR A 147 3.97 -15.06 -19.55
N ASP A 148 2.98 -15.61 -20.25
CA ASP A 148 1.89 -14.81 -20.86
C ASP A 148 1.12 -14.00 -19.80
N PHE A 149 0.87 -14.62 -18.65
CA PHE A 149 0.15 -13.99 -17.56
C PHE A 149 1.00 -13.04 -16.70
N PHE A 150 2.32 -12.99 -16.90
CA PHE A 150 3.23 -12.14 -16.11
C PHE A 150 2.84 -10.66 -16.19
N PRO A 151 2.80 -9.94 -15.05
CA PRO A 151 2.67 -8.50 -15.07
C PRO A 151 3.84 -7.88 -15.84
N PRO A 152 3.61 -6.94 -16.77
CA PRO A 152 4.68 -6.35 -17.57
C PRO A 152 5.85 -5.78 -16.75
N ARG A 153 5.58 -5.28 -15.53
CA ARG A 153 6.58 -4.71 -14.62
C ARG A 153 7.49 -5.74 -13.95
N LEU A 154 7.08 -7.00 -13.94
CA LEU A 154 7.84 -8.09 -13.30
C LEU A 154 8.49 -9.00 -14.32
N ARG A 155 8.19 -8.84 -15.63
CA ARG A 155 8.82 -9.69 -16.64
C ARG A 155 10.33 -9.54 -16.51
N PRO A 156 11.06 -10.65 -16.34
CA PRO A 156 12.52 -10.59 -16.43
C PRO A 156 12.84 -10.01 -17.80
N ASP A 157 13.64 -8.94 -17.82
CA ASP A 157 14.05 -8.31 -19.06
C ASP A 157 14.76 -9.36 -19.92
N SER A 158 14.23 -9.63 -21.11
CA SER A 158 14.86 -10.57 -22.03
C SER A 158 16.24 -10.10 -22.51
N ALA A 159 16.70 -8.91 -22.14
CA ALA A 159 18.05 -8.38 -22.40
C ALA A 159 19.06 -8.78 -21.31
N SER A 160 19.12 -10.07 -20.97
CA SER A 160 20.29 -10.68 -20.34
C SER A 160 20.58 -12.03 -20.99
N SER A 161 20.71 -12.01 -22.31
CA SER A 161 21.40 -13.02 -23.10
C SER A 161 22.32 -12.30 -24.08
N GLU A 162 23.35 -11.66 -23.54
CA GLU A 162 24.53 -11.22 -24.30
C GLU A 162 25.64 -10.94 -23.27
N ASN A 163 26.42 -11.98 -22.94
CA ASN A 163 27.89 -11.95 -22.95
C ASN A 163 28.48 -13.34 -22.70
#